data_AF-A0A165BYB1-F1
#
_entry.id   AF-A0A165BYB1-F1
#
_cell.length_a   1.000
_cell.length_b   1.000
_cell.length_c   1.000
_cell.angle_alpha   90.00
_cell.angle_beta   90.00
_cell.angle_gamma   90.00
#
_symmetry.space_group_name_H-M   'P 1'
#
loop_
_entity.id
_entity.type
_entity.pdbx_description
1 polymer ?
#
loop_
_entity_poly.entity_id
_entity_poly.type
_entity_poly.pdbx_seq_one_letter_code
_entity_poly.pdbx_strand_id
1 'polypeptide(L)'
;SYVDDVFSFDDFNQLVLYAPYSRLMPTKQAALLCLWDDIGLPHSDEKQLSGASLVIIGMEVDPNSMTIRMSDESRADLLSSIDSFTASRRQPLRTWQSLLGHANWALNAYPLLRPGLSAAYQKTAGKSGKQWTVYLNKQVLQDLQWFASWLKVLPGVQLLDADNWGP
;
A
#
# COMPACT_ATOMS: atom_id res chain seq x y z
N SER A 1 -6.83 9.65 -8.97
CA SER A 1 -5.53 9.57 -9.66
C SER A 1 -4.42 9.84 -8.67
N TYR A 2 -3.26 9.21 -8.83
CA TYR A 2 -2.05 9.54 -8.09
C TYR A 2 -0.97 9.92 -9.10
N VAL A 3 -0.65 11.22 -9.19
CA VAL A 3 0.24 11.79 -10.22
C VAL A 3 -0.23 11.38 -11.63
N ASP A 4 0.37 10.35 -12.22
CA ASP A 4 0.08 9.85 -13.57
C ASP A 4 -0.79 8.58 -13.59
N ASP A 5 -1.06 7.98 -12.42
CA ASP A 5 -1.85 6.76 -12.34
C ASP A 5 -3.34 7.06 -12.20
N VAL A 6 -4.15 6.46 -13.08
CA VAL A 6 -5.62 6.58 -13.08
C VAL A 6 -6.26 5.22 -12.80
N PHE A 7 -7.20 5.21 -11.86
CA PHE A 7 -7.92 4.01 -11.43
C PHE A 7 -9.42 4.32 -11.37
N SER A 8 -10.25 3.36 -11.77
CA SER A 8 -11.71 3.45 -11.74
C SER A 8 -12.31 2.06 -11.56
N PHE A 9 -13.59 2.00 -11.21
CA PHE A 9 -14.40 0.79 -11.22
C PHE A 9 -15.41 0.82 -12.38
N ASP A 10 -15.78 -0.36 -12.86
CA ASP A 10 -16.78 -0.54 -13.92
C ASP A 10 -17.53 -1.86 -13.75
N ASP A 11 -18.70 -1.96 -14.37
CA ASP A 11 -19.49 -3.20 -14.32
C ASP A 11 -18.85 -4.26 -15.23
N PHE A 12 -18.51 -5.43 -14.67
CA PHE A 12 -17.82 -6.51 -15.39
C PHE A 12 -18.56 -7.04 -16.62
N ASN A 13 -19.87 -6.79 -16.73
CA ASN A 13 -20.71 -7.33 -17.80
C ASN A 13 -20.71 -6.47 -19.08
N GLN A 14 -20.06 -5.29 -19.09
CA GLN A 14 -20.06 -4.39 -20.23
C GLN A 14 -18.64 -4.12 -20.74
N LEU A 15 -18.22 -4.92 -21.72
CA LEU A 15 -16.94 -4.76 -22.40
C LEU A 15 -17.14 -4.21 -23.81
N VAL A 16 -16.23 -3.33 -24.22
CA VAL A 16 -16.18 -2.75 -25.56
C VAL A 16 -14.82 -3.03 -26.20
N LEU A 17 -14.79 -3.15 -27.53
CA LEU A 17 -13.55 -3.32 -28.27
C LEU A 17 -12.81 -1.98 -28.36
N TYR A 18 -11.62 -1.92 -27.78
CA TYR A 18 -10.69 -0.82 -27.98
C TYR A 18 -9.75 -1.16 -29.14
N ALA A 19 -10.02 -0.56 -30.31
CA ALA A 19 -9.38 -0.93 -31.56
C ALA A 19 -7.84 -0.76 -31.58
N PRO A 20 -7.24 0.30 -31.01
CA PRO A 20 -5.80 0.49 -31.02
C PRO A 20 -5.02 -0.69 -30.42
N TYR A 21 -5.59 -1.38 -29.44
CA TYR A 21 -5.00 -2.58 -28.81
C TYR A 21 -5.67 -3.89 -29.25
N SER A 22 -6.72 -3.83 -30.08
CA SER A 22 -7.50 -5.00 -30.50
C SER A 22 -7.96 -5.86 -29.32
N ARG A 23 -8.39 -5.20 -28.23
CA ARG A 23 -8.70 -5.83 -26.95
C ARG A 23 -10.07 -5.41 -26.43
N LEU A 24 -10.81 -6.35 -25.83
CA LEU A 24 -12.03 -6.03 -25.08
C LEU A 24 -11.68 -5.46 -23.72
N MET A 25 -12.24 -4.30 -23.38
CA MET A 25 -11.92 -3.55 -22.17
C MET A 25 -13.20 -3.02 -21.51
N PRO A 26 -13.19 -2.73 -20.20
CA PRO A 26 -14.26 -2.00 -19.54
C PRO A 26 -14.60 -0.70 -20.26
N THR A 27 -15.89 -0.37 -20.30
CA THR A 27 -16.42 0.76 -21.08
C THR A 27 -15.77 2.09 -20.70
N LYS A 28 -15.64 2.37 -19.39
CA LYS A 28 -15.00 3.61 -18.90
C LYS A 28 -13.52 3.65 -19.22
N GLN A 29 -12.83 2.50 -19.19
CA GLN A 29 -11.41 2.41 -19.53
C GLN A 29 -11.20 2.72 -21.00
N ALA A 30 -11.96 2.09 -21.90
CA ALA A 30 -11.88 2.35 -23.33
C ALA A 30 -12.22 3.82 -23.67
N ALA A 31 -13.25 4.39 -23.03
CA ALA A 31 -13.61 5.79 -23.22
C ALA A 31 -12.48 6.76 -22.80
N LEU A 32 -11.79 6.46 -21.70
CA LEU A 32 -10.64 7.24 -21.26
C LEU A 32 -9.48 7.14 -22.25
N LEU A 33 -9.19 5.94 -22.78
CA LEU A 33 -8.14 5.75 -23.77
C LEU A 33 -8.45 6.47 -25.08
N CYS A 34 -9.70 6.45 -25.55
CA CYS A 34 -10.11 7.26 -26.70
C CYS A 34 -9.90 8.76 -26.45
N LEU A 35 -10.23 9.26 -25.26
CA LEU A 35 -9.94 10.66 -24.91
C LEU A 35 -8.44 10.96 -24.94
N TRP A 36 -7.60 10.02 -24.48
CA TRP A 36 -6.15 10.16 -24.54
C TRP A 36 -5.62 10.15 -25.97
N ASP A 37 -6.19 9.33 -26.85
CA ASP A 37 -5.89 9.35 -28.28
C ASP A 37 -6.24 10.70 -28.91
N ASP A 38 -7.42 11.24 -28.59
CA ASP A 38 -7.92 12.52 -29.11
C ASP A 38 -7.00 13.71 -28.75
N ILE A 39 -6.39 13.68 -27.56
CA ILE A 39 -5.45 14.72 -27.10
C ILE A 39 -3.98 14.38 -27.38
N GLY A 40 -3.69 13.23 -27.97
CA GLY A 40 -2.33 12.76 -28.25
C GLY A 40 -1.51 12.42 -27.00
N LEU A 41 -2.15 12.03 -25.89
CA LEU A 41 -1.45 11.58 -24.69
C LEU A 41 -0.94 10.15 -24.90
N PRO A 42 0.37 9.88 -24.75
CA PRO A 42 0.92 8.55 -24.96
C PRO A 42 0.48 7.58 -23.86
N HIS A 43 0.11 6.37 -24.24
CA HIS A 43 -0.26 5.27 -23.33
C HIS A 43 0.17 3.92 -23.91
N SER A 44 0.31 2.88 -23.06
CA SER A 44 0.71 1.53 -23.48
C SER A 44 -0.23 0.44 -22.97
N ASP A 45 -0.48 -0.59 -23.79
CA ASP A 45 -1.43 -1.68 -23.53
C ASP A 45 -1.04 -2.49 -22.30
N GLU A 46 0.26 -2.78 -22.15
CA GLU A 46 0.82 -3.51 -21.01
C GLU A 46 0.54 -2.84 -19.64
N LYS A 47 0.27 -1.52 -19.64
CA LYS A 47 -0.10 -0.76 -18.44
C LYS A 47 -1.62 -0.68 -18.23
N GLN A 48 -2.41 -1.09 -19.21
CA GLN A 48 -3.88 -1.08 -19.13
C GLN A 48 -4.39 -2.36 -18.47
N LEU A 49 -4.45 -2.33 -17.15
CA LEU A 49 -4.92 -3.43 -16.33
C LEU A 49 -6.42 -3.31 -16.06
N SER A 50 -7.13 -4.43 -16.07
CA SER A 50 -8.52 -4.57 -15.65
C SER A 50 -8.77 -5.95 -15.09
N GLY A 51 -9.60 -6.06 -14.06
CA GLY A 51 -9.85 -7.32 -13.37
C GLY A 51 -10.59 -7.13 -12.05
N ALA A 52 -10.90 -8.25 -11.41
CA ALA A 52 -11.62 -8.29 -10.13
C ALA A 52 -10.81 -7.68 -8.97
N SER A 53 -9.48 -7.77 -9.01
CA SER A 53 -8.55 -7.16 -8.06
C SER A 53 -7.33 -6.65 -8.81
N LEU A 54 -6.75 -5.54 -8.35
CA LEU A 54 -5.61 -4.89 -8.98
C LEU A 54 -4.58 -4.46 -7.95
N VAL A 55 -3.32 -4.42 -8.36
CA VAL A 55 -2.25 -3.78 -7.58
C VAL A 55 -2.24 -2.30 -7.93
N ILE A 56 -2.59 -1.46 -6.96
CA ILE A 56 -2.63 0.01 -7.07
C ILE A 56 -1.57 0.56 -6.14
N ILE A 57 -0.62 1.34 -6.69
CA ILE A 57 0.52 1.93 -5.95
C ILE A 57 1.33 0.93 -5.10
N GLY A 58 1.30 -0.37 -5.41
CA GLY A 58 1.94 -1.44 -4.62
C GLY A 58 1.08 -2.05 -3.51
N MET A 59 -0.21 -1.70 -3.45
CA MET A 59 -1.21 -2.33 -2.59
C MET A 59 -2.18 -3.17 -3.41
N GLU A 60 -2.55 -4.34 -2.91
CA GLU A 60 -3.62 -5.15 -3.47
C GLU A 60 -4.97 -4.51 -3.10
N VAL A 61 -5.74 -4.16 -4.12
CA VAL A 61 -7.08 -3.61 -3.98
C VAL A 61 -8.06 -4.61 -4.55
N ASP A 62 -8.93 -5.13 -3.69
CA ASP A 62 -10.03 -6.01 -4.08
C ASP A 62 -11.37 -5.30 -3.77
N PRO A 63 -12.01 -4.70 -4.78
CA PRO A 63 -13.32 -4.06 -4.60
C PRO A 63 -14.43 -5.04 -4.20
N ASN A 64 -14.33 -6.34 -4.49
CA ASN A 64 -15.39 -7.29 -4.17
C ASN A 64 -15.41 -7.63 -2.68
N SER A 65 -14.23 -7.74 -2.06
CA SER A 65 -14.07 -7.86 -0.60
C SER A 65 -13.90 -6.51 0.10
N MET A 66 -14.03 -5.41 -0.65
CA MET A 66 -13.79 -4.02 -0.23
C MET A 66 -12.48 -3.84 0.55
N THR A 67 -11.43 -4.59 0.20
CA THR A 67 -10.20 -4.65 0.99
C THR A 67 -9.03 -4.01 0.25
N ILE A 68 -8.29 -3.14 0.95
CA ILE A 68 -6.94 -2.73 0.57
C ILE A 68 -5.96 -3.42 1.51
N ARG A 69 -5.01 -4.16 0.96
CA ARG A 69 -3.97 -4.84 1.73
C ARG A 69 -2.61 -4.73 1.07
N MET A 70 -1.57 -4.89 1.87
CA MET A 70 -0.23 -5.11 1.32
C MET A 70 -0.12 -6.54 0.79
N SER A 71 0.76 -6.79 -0.18
CA SER A 71 1.01 -8.15 -0.65
C SER A 71 1.56 -9.03 0.47
N ASP A 72 1.29 -10.33 0.40
CA ASP A 72 1.76 -11.29 1.42
C ASP A 72 3.30 -11.29 1.53
N GLU A 73 3.99 -11.08 0.41
CA GLU A 73 5.46 -10.94 0.34
C GLU A 73 5.93 -9.68 1.08
N SER A 74 5.37 -8.50 0.76
CA SER A 74 5.74 -7.25 1.44
C SER A 74 5.44 -7.31 2.93
N ARG A 75 4.35 -7.98 3.31
CA ARG A 75 4.02 -8.25 4.72
C ARG A 75 5.08 -9.12 5.39
N ALA A 76 5.47 -10.23 4.76
CA ALA A 76 6.48 -11.14 5.29
C ALA A 76 7.85 -10.44 5.45
N ASP A 77 8.23 -9.63 4.48
CA ASP A 77 9.47 -8.85 4.51
C ASP A 77 9.50 -7.82 5.64
N LEU A 78 8.38 -7.12 5.86
CA LEU A 78 8.27 -6.17 6.96
C LEU A 78 8.34 -6.88 8.32
N LEU A 79 7.67 -8.03 8.47
CA LEU A 79 7.74 -8.83 9.69
C LEU A 79 9.16 -9.33 9.97
N SER A 80 9.84 -9.87 8.94
CA SER A 80 11.25 -10.28 9.02
C SER A 80 12.17 -9.13 9.38
N SER A 81 11.91 -7.93 8.84
CA SER A 81 12.65 -6.71 9.15
C SER A 81 12.48 -6.28 10.61
N ILE A 82 11.26 -6.40 11.17
CA ILE A 82 10.99 -6.10 12.58
C ILE A 82 11.71 -7.11 13.48
N ASP A 83 11.63 -8.41 13.17
CA ASP A 83 12.29 -9.46 13.96
C ASP A 83 13.82 -9.28 13.96
N SER A 84 14.41 -9.04 12.78
CA SER A 84 15.84 -8.77 12.64
C SER A 84 16.28 -7.49 13.36
N PHE A 85 15.46 -6.43 13.29
CA PHE A 85 15.74 -5.17 13.97
C PHE A 85 15.70 -5.30 15.49
N THR A 86 14.74 -6.07 16.01
CA THR A 86 14.55 -6.24 17.46
C THR A 86 15.48 -7.28 18.10
N ALA A 87 16.14 -8.12 17.29
CA ALA A 87 17.15 -9.08 17.76
C ALA A 87 18.37 -8.43 18.44
N SER A 88 18.69 -7.18 18.10
CA SER A 88 19.75 -6.40 18.74
C SER A 88 19.19 -5.12 19.34
N ARG A 89 19.61 -4.80 20.57
CA ARG A 89 19.27 -3.50 21.18
C ARG A 89 20.04 -2.33 20.57
N ARG A 90 21.06 -2.58 19.76
CA ARG A 90 21.92 -1.57 19.13
C ARG A 90 21.65 -1.57 17.63
N GLN A 91 21.09 -0.48 17.14
CA GLN A 91 20.78 -0.32 15.72
C GLN A 91 21.26 1.05 15.23
N PRO A 92 21.92 1.14 14.06
CA PRO A 92 22.28 2.44 13.50
C PRO A 92 21.02 3.18 13.05
N LEU A 93 21.04 4.52 13.12
CA LEU A 93 19.88 5.36 12.81
C LEU A 93 19.31 5.09 11.40
N ARG A 94 20.16 4.73 10.42
CA ARG A 94 19.71 4.32 9.08
C ARG A 94 18.75 3.13 9.12
N THR A 95 18.99 2.15 9.98
CA THR A 95 18.14 0.95 10.09
C THR A 95 16.81 1.31 10.73
N TRP A 96 16.81 2.20 11.73
CA TRP A 96 15.58 2.75 12.29
C TRP A 96 14.74 3.45 11.22
N GLN A 97 15.35 4.34 10.44
CA GLN A 97 14.65 5.12 9.41
C GLN A 97 14.12 4.22 8.28
N SER A 98 14.91 3.22 7.87
CA SER A 98 14.48 2.22 6.88
C SER A 98 13.28 1.43 7.38
N LEU A 99 13.32 0.94 8.63
CA LEU A 99 12.21 0.20 9.22
C LEU A 99 10.96 1.09 9.36
N LEU A 100 11.12 2.31 9.87
CA LEU A 100 10.01 3.25 10.03
C LEU A 100 9.39 3.65 8.68
N GLY A 101 10.19 3.80 7.62
CA GLY A 101 9.69 4.04 6.28
C GLY A 101 8.82 2.88 5.77
N HIS A 102 9.32 1.65 5.90
CA HIS A 102 8.60 0.46 5.47
C HIS A 102 7.32 0.23 6.31
N ALA A 103 7.40 0.39 7.63
CA ALA A 103 6.24 0.27 8.50
C ALA A 103 5.20 1.38 8.25
N ASN A 104 5.64 2.60 7.95
CA ASN A 104 4.74 3.70 7.60
C ASN A 104 4.03 3.45 6.27
N TRP A 105 4.69 2.79 5.31
CA TRP A 105 4.02 2.34 4.08
C TRP A 105 2.85 1.40 4.36
N ALA A 106 3.04 0.43 5.28
CA ALA A 106 1.99 -0.47 5.71
C ALA A 106 0.78 0.26 6.31
N LEU A 107 0.96 1.43 6.93
CA LEU A 107 -0.16 2.19 7.51
C LEU A 107 -1.21 2.67 6.50
N ASN A 108 -0.89 2.69 5.20
CA ASN A 108 -1.90 2.95 4.16
C ASN A 108 -2.95 1.81 4.10
N ALA A 109 -2.55 0.58 4.43
CA ALA A 109 -3.42 -0.59 4.50
C ALA A 109 -3.78 -0.99 5.95
N TYR A 110 -3.08 -0.46 6.95
CA TYR A 110 -3.31 -0.81 8.37
C TYR A 110 -3.22 0.43 9.29
N PRO A 111 -4.09 1.44 9.11
CA PRO A 111 -4.00 2.72 9.80
C PRO A 111 -4.10 2.58 11.33
N LEU A 112 -4.84 1.56 11.81
CA LEU A 112 -4.98 1.26 13.24
C LEU A 112 -3.66 0.83 13.90
N LEU A 113 -2.63 0.45 13.14
CA LEU A 113 -1.33 0.09 13.68
C LEU A 113 -0.43 1.30 13.99
N ARG A 114 -0.85 2.51 13.62
CA ARG A 114 -0.08 3.75 13.81
C ARG A 114 0.46 3.94 15.24
N PRO A 115 -0.28 3.62 16.33
CA PRO A 115 0.25 3.73 17.69
C PRO A 115 1.54 2.94 17.91
N GLY A 116 1.70 1.79 17.23
CA GLY A 116 2.88 0.93 17.33
C GLY A 116 4.19 1.55 16.82
N LEU A 117 4.14 2.69 16.13
CA LEU A 117 5.33 3.41 15.65
C LEU A 117 5.69 4.65 16.49
N SER A 118 4.82 5.07 17.40
CA SER A 118 4.95 6.35 18.13
C SER A 118 6.26 6.45 18.92
N ALA A 119 6.55 5.45 19.76
CA ALA A 119 7.77 5.44 20.56
C ALA A 119 9.03 5.41 19.68
N ALA A 120 8.99 4.74 18.53
CA ALA A 120 10.13 4.66 17.62
C ALA A 120 10.38 5.99 16.89
N TYR A 121 9.33 6.71 16.48
CA TYR A 121 9.47 8.07 15.96
C TYR A 121 10.01 9.04 17.01
N GLN A 122 9.47 9.01 18.23
CA GLN A 122 10.00 9.83 19.33
C GLN A 122 11.48 9.52 19.62
N LYS A 123 11.87 8.24 19.56
CA LYS A 123 13.26 7.81 19.81
C LYS A 123 14.27 8.32 18.78
N THR A 124 13.80 8.56 17.56
CA THR A 124 14.61 8.97 16.41
C THR A 124 14.47 10.46 16.07
N ALA A 125 13.48 11.15 16.65
CA ALA A 125 13.24 12.57 16.47
C ALA A 125 14.49 13.42 16.77
N GLY A 126 14.79 14.36 15.87
CA GLY A 126 15.93 15.29 15.99
C GLY A 126 17.31 14.66 15.85
N LYS A 127 17.42 13.35 15.58
CA LYS A 127 18.72 12.69 15.42
C LYS A 127 19.23 12.81 14.00
N SER A 128 20.49 13.18 13.86
CA SER A 128 21.24 13.26 12.60
C SER A 128 22.45 12.33 12.63
N GLY A 129 22.86 11.80 11.47
CA GLY A 129 24.02 10.90 11.36
C GLY A 129 23.61 9.43 11.15
N LYS A 130 23.62 8.98 9.89
CA LYS A 130 23.10 7.66 9.47
C LYS A 130 23.73 6.47 10.22
N GLN A 131 25.01 6.57 10.60
CA GLN A 131 25.76 5.51 11.27
C GLN A 131 25.66 5.55 12.80
N TRP A 132 25.02 6.58 13.36
CA TRP A 132 24.95 6.72 14.82
C TRP A 132 24.09 5.62 15.42
N THR A 133 24.64 4.93 16.42
CA THR A 133 23.92 3.85 17.09
C THR A 133 22.85 4.44 18.00
N VAL A 134 21.60 4.00 17.81
CA VAL A 134 20.46 4.32 18.66
C VAL A 134 19.97 3.05 19.33
N TYR A 135 19.88 3.09 20.65
CA TYR A 135 19.51 1.93 21.47
C TYR A 135 17.99 1.78 21.58
N LEU A 136 17.50 0.55 21.44
CA LEU A 136 16.11 0.19 21.68
C LEU A 136 15.81 0.19 23.19
N ASN A 137 14.76 0.92 23.59
CA ASN A 137 14.21 0.83 24.94
C ASN A 137 13.07 -0.20 24.98
N LYS A 138 12.58 -0.51 26.19
CA LYS A 138 11.52 -1.49 26.39
C LYS A 138 10.22 -1.09 25.66
N GLN A 139 9.86 0.18 25.68
CA GLN A 139 8.66 0.69 25.01
C GLN A 139 8.69 0.45 23.51
N VAL A 140 9.78 0.82 22.83
CA VAL A 140 9.92 0.59 21.38
C VAL A 140 9.80 -0.89 21.05
N LEU A 141 10.44 -1.75 21.84
CA LEU A 141 10.38 -3.20 21.61
C LEU A 141 8.93 -3.71 21.71
N GLN A 142 8.20 -3.29 22.75
CA GLN A 142 6.81 -3.68 22.95
C GLN A 142 5.89 -3.16 21.83
N ASP A 143 6.05 -1.90 21.43
CA ASP A 143 5.21 -1.28 20.39
C ASP A 143 5.45 -1.92 19.01
N LEU A 144 6.71 -2.23 18.66
CA LEU A 144 7.04 -2.91 17.41
C LEU A 144 6.57 -4.37 17.40
N GLN A 145 6.65 -5.07 18.53
CA GLN A 145 6.12 -6.43 18.66
C GLN A 145 4.59 -6.43 18.58
N TRP A 146 3.93 -5.46 19.21
CA TRP A 146 2.49 -5.27 19.09
C TRP A 146 2.11 -5.03 17.62
N PHE A 147 2.81 -4.11 16.94
CA PHE A 147 2.62 -3.83 15.52
C PHE A 147 2.74 -5.10 14.67
N ALA A 148 3.82 -5.88 14.84
CA ALA A 148 4.05 -7.12 14.11
C ALA A 148 2.99 -8.19 14.40
N SER A 149 2.54 -8.31 15.64
CA SER A 149 1.54 -9.30 16.03
C SER A 149 0.18 -9.05 15.34
N TRP A 150 -0.23 -7.78 15.25
CA TRP A 150 -1.47 -7.41 14.58
C TRP A 150 -1.34 -7.42 13.06
N LEU A 151 -0.19 -7.01 12.52
CA LEU A 151 0.05 -7.04 11.08
C LEU A 151 -0.11 -8.46 10.50
N LYS A 152 0.22 -9.51 11.28
CA LYS A 152 0.06 -10.91 10.88
C LYS A 152 -1.40 -11.33 10.68
N VAL A 153 -2.33 -10.73 11.42
CA VAL A 153 -3.72 -11.21 11.51
C VAL A 153 -4.73 -10.26 10.87
N LEU A 154 -4.39 -8.98 10.72
CA LEU A 154 -5.30 -8.01 10.14
C LEU A 154 -5.49 -8.26 8.63
N PRO A 155 -6.75 -8.25 8.15
CA PRO A 155 -7.04 -8.50 6.73
C PRO A 155 -6.67 -7.33 5.81
N GLY A 156 -6.56 -6.11 6.34
CA GLY A 156 -6.35 -4.87 5.58
C GLY A 156 -7.32 -3.77 6.04
N VAL A 157 -7.38 -2.65 5.30
CA VAL A 157 -8.48 -1.68 5.44
C VAL A 157 -9.67 -2.22 4.66
N GLN A 158 -10.81 -2.35 5.33
CA GLN A 158 -12.10 -2.38 4.65
C GLN A 158 -12.47 -0.95 4.27
N LEU A 159 -12.51 -0.66 2.97
CA LEU A 159 -13.14 0.53 2.44
C LEU A 159 -14.62 0.42 2.79
N LEU A 160 -15.18 1.46 3.42
CA LEU A 160 -16.57 1.58 3.90
C LEU A 160 -17.56 0.62 3.21
N ASP A 161 -18.33 -0.13 4.01
CA ASP A 161 -19.51 -0.86 3.54
C ASP A 161 -20.30 0.05 2.60
N ALA A 162 -20.56 -0.42 1.37
CA ALA A 162 -21.43 0.26 0.43
C ALA A 162 -22.91 0.15 0.84
N ASP A 163 -23.20 0.26 2.13
CA ASP A 163 -24.55 0.27 2.64
C ASP A 163 -25.09 1.70 2.59
N ASN A 164 -25.96 1.89 1.60
CA ASN A 164 -26.78 3.07 1.29
C ASN A 164 -26.11 4.21 0.51
N TRP A 165 -26.05 4.03 -0.81
CA TRP A 165 -26.46 5.10 -1.74
C TRP A 165 -27.94 4.91 -2.11
N GLY A 166 -28.83 5.22 -1.19
CA GLY A 166 -30.24 5.50 -1.50
C GLY A 166 -30.43 7.01 -1.73
N PRO A 167 -31.44 7.44 -2.51
CA PRO A 167 -31.79 8.87 -2.63
C PRO A 167 -32.19 9.47 -1.28
#